data_AF-A0A972F458-F1
#
_entry.id   AF-A0A972F458-F1
#
_cell.length_a   1.000
_cell.length_b   1.000
_cell.length_c   1.000
_cell.angle_alpha   90.00
_cell.angle_beta   90.00
_cell.angle_gamma   90.00
#
_symmetry.space_group_name_H-M   'P 1'
#
loop_
_entity.id
_entity.type
_entity.pdbx_description
1 polymer ?
#
loop_
_entity_poly.entity_id
_entity_poly.type
_entity_poly.pdbx_seq_one_letter_code
_entity_poly.pdbx_strand_id
1 'polypeptide(L)'
;LENGDLLALTDNSMSYFLGGGGGSGENQSYEMIYLTKTPKEETPEVQTLTLAGIYIDGYMSQKILEFNKKSSELKIEVKDYSVFNTENDYMAGETKLLTEIGAGNVPDIICSQSSMQQSFIKKGLFIDLMPLIDADKELGGREALFAPVLNASLKDGKLYTLSAGFRHICCVAPSDLLPDKLVTFEAAKAAKAKLQENASYFDAYVNGPTFLNLAMVLNQGDFVDFENGTAMFDSNMFIDLLNLAKEMPTQEEKAMMYMEYEDPAIRVRDGKQLFMLLSNDSELLEYRMLSTLLNGKINFCSLPGADKVFSAFVLEGGLSISANCANPELAWKFVRTLVADVNTYEKDDVWGAFPMNAKSFENLINKLMEKQMIKDENGNEVEESRISMGTAGGENINIYALTAEQRDALMELFENTSVINEPDQKLMEIIDEETAAFFEGSKTAEETAKIIQNRASIYVSEAS
;
A
#
# COMPACT_ATOMS: atom_id res chain seq x y z
N LEU A 1 11.32 8.53 35.77
CA LEU A 1 10.51 7.34 35.47
C LEU A 1 10.49 7.28 33.97
N GLU A 2 11.21 6.31 33.42
CA GLU A 2 11.22 6.05 31.99
C GLU A 2 9.94 5.30 31.61
N ASN A 3 9.61 5.27 30.32
CA ASN A 3 8.47 4.52 29.81
C ASN A 3 8.51 3.07 30.30
N GLY A 4 7.49 2.65 31.04
CA GLY A 4 7.38 1.30 31.56
C GLY A 4 7.72 1.10 33.04
N ASP A 5 8.10 2.15 33.76
CA ASP A 5 8.33 2.04 35.22
C ASP A 5 7.01 1.89 35.99
N LEU A 6 6.89 0.78 36.74
CA LEU A 6 5.83 0.53 37.73
C LEU A 6 6.28 1.02 39.11
N LEU A 7 5.50 1.91 39.73
CA LEU A 7 5.80 2.44 41.06
C LEU A 7 4.68 2.06 42.04
N ALA A 8 5.00 1.25 43.04
CA ALA A 8 4.06 0.92 44.12
C ALA A 8 3.85 2.16 45.00
N LEU A 9 2.62 2.67 45.07
CA LEU A 9 2.24 3.82 45.87
C LEU A 9 1.78 3.43 47.28
N THR A 10 1.14 2.26 47.41
CA THR A 10 0.76 1.59 48.68
C THR A 10 0.71 0.07 48.47
N ASP A 11 0.48 -0.71 49.54
CA ASP A 11 0.30 -2.18 49.46
C ASP A 11 -0.82 -2.63 48.49
N ASN A 12 -1.74 -1.73 48.14
CA ASN A 12 -2.92 -2.00 47.31
C ASN A 12 -2.99 -1.15 46.04
N SER A 13 -2.01 -0.30 45.75
CA SER A 13 -2.05 0.58 44.57
C SER A 13 -0.69 0.73 43.88
N MET A 14 -0.67 0.61 42.55
CA MET A 14 0.50 0.93 41.72
C MET A 14 0.19 2.07 40.76
N SER A 15 1.19 2.87 40.43
CA SER A 15 1.15 3.82 39.32
C SER A 15 2.02 3.32 38.18
N TYR A 16 1.51 3.46 36.95
CA TYR A 16 2.24 3.14 35.72
C TYR A 16 2.38 4.40 34.87
N PHE A 17 3.60 4.66 34.39
CA PHE A 17 3.90 5.79 33.52
C PHE A 17 3.89 5.36 32.05
N LEU A 18 2.96 5.92 31.28
CA LEU A 18 2.92 5.84 29.82
C LEU A 18 3.33 7.19 29.24
N GLY A 19 4.49 7.25 28.59
CA GLY A 19 4.86 8.36 27.71
C GLY A 19 4.48 8.02 26.28
N GLY A 20 3.65 8.88 25.68
CA GLY A 20 3.37 8.82 24.25
C GLY A 20 4.61 9.23 23.46
N GLY A 21 5.08 8.35 22.58
CA GLY A 21 6.16 8.66 21.65
C GLY A 21 5.67 9.60 20.56
N GLY A 22 5.74 10.90 20.81
CA GLY A 22 5.64 11.92 19.76
C GLY A 22 6.97 12.01 19.02
N GLY A 23 6.93 11.98 17.68
CA GLY A 23 8.09 12.33 16.85
C GLY A 23 8.60 13.73 17.18
N SER A 24 9.83 14.04 16.76
CA SER A 24 10.51 15.30 17.06
C SER A 24 9.65 16.52 16.65
N GLY A 25 8.97 17.13 17.63
CA GLY A 25 8.15 18.32 17.44
C GLY A 25 6.81 18.34 18.19
N GLU A 26 6.31 17.21 18.68
CA GLU A 26 4.99 17.16 19.34
C GLU A 26 5.06 17.17 20.88
N ASN A 27 4.04 17.75 21.51
CA ASN A 27 3.85 17.75 22.96
C ASN A 27 3.72 16.30 23.47
N GLN A 28 4.72 15.83 24.22
CA GLN A 28 4.64 14.54 24.92
C GLN A 28 3.53 14.60 25.98
N SER A 29 2.43 13.88 25.73
CA SER A 29 1.42 13.64 26.76
C SER A 29 1.86 12.47 27.65
N TYR A 30 1.89 12.71 28.95
CA TYR A 30 2.16 11.70 29.96
C TYR A 30 0.86 11.32 30.66
N GLU A 31 0.54 10.04 30.67
CA GLU A 31 -0.58 9.49 31.43
C GLU A 31 -0.07 8.73 32.65
N MET A 32 -0.66 9.01 33.81
CA MET A 32 -0.45 8.25 35.04
C MET A 32 -1.66 7.35 35.26
N ILE A 33 -1.47 6.03 35.18
CA ILE A 33 -2.52 5.06 35.44
C ILE A 33 -2.43 4.60 36.88
N TYR A 34 -3.53 4.69 37.62
CA TYR A 34 -3.66 4.12 38.98
C TYR A 34 -4.27 2.73 38.89
N LEU A 35 -3.51 1.71 39.29
CA LEU A 35 -3.96 0.33 39.41
C LEU A 35 -4.33 0.06 40.86
N THR A 36 -5.55 -0.42 41.10
CA THR A 36 -6.01 -0.85 42.42
C THR A 36 -6.07 -2.36 42.45
N LYS A 37 -5.46 -2.97 43.47
CA LYS A 37 -5.49 -4.41 43.69
C LYS A 37 -6.94 -4.85 43.95
N THR A 38 -7.51 -5.55 42.99
CA THR A 38 -8.91 -6.03 43.03
C THR A 38 -8.90 -7.55 43.20
N PRO A 39 -9.69 -8.13 44.14
CA PRO A 39 -9.84 -9.58 44.27
C PRO A 39 -10.26 -10.21 42.94
N LYS A 40 -9.73 -11.40 42.62
CA LYS A 40 -10.03 -12.10 41.36
C LYS A 40 -11.54 -12.34 41.17
N GLU A 41 -12.29 -12.50 42.25
CA GLU A 41 -13.76 -12.67 42.22
C GLU A 41 -14.52 -11.38 41.86
N GLU A 42 -13.87 -10.22 42.00
CA GLU A 42 -14.41 -8.89 41.67
C GLU A 42 -13.87 -8.34 40.35
N THR A 43 -12.90 -9.03 39.73
CA THR A 43 -12.36 -8.68 38.41
C THR A 43 -13.32 -9.19 37.33
N PRO A 44 -13.78 -8.34 36.40
CA PRO A 44 -14.55 -8.79 35.25
C PRO A 44 -13.80 -9.91 34.50
N GLU A 45 -14.51 -10.94 34.05
CA GLU A 45 -13.93 -11.94 33.16
C GLU A 45 -13.68 -11.28 31.80
N VAL A 46 -12.41 -10.92 31.54
CA VAL A 46 -11.98 -10.33 30.27
C VAL A 46 -11.49 -11.45 29.38
N GLN A 47 -12.13 -11.61 28.22
CA GLN A 47 -11.64 -12.55 27.22
C GLN A 47 -10.34 -12.03 26.61
N THR A 48 -9.38 -12.92 26.33
CA THR A 48 -8.15 -12.56 25.63
C THR A 48 -8.16 -13.20 24.25
N LEU A 49 -7.88 -12.40 23.21
CA LEU A 49 -7.63 -12.87 21.85
C LEU A 49 -6.19 -12.54 21.45
N THR A 50 -5.55 -13.46 20.74
CA THR A 50 -4.18 -13.27 20.25
C THR A 50 -4.20 -12.61 18.87
N LEU A 51 -3.49 -11.48 18.74
CA LEU A 51 -3.11 -10.91 17.45
C LEU A 51 -1.65 -11.24 17.17
N ALA A 52 -1.39 -11.85 16.01
CA ALA A 52 -0.04 -12.15 15.57
C ALA A 52 0.29 -11.44 14.25
N GLY A 53 1.56 -11.09 14.06
CA GLY A 53 2.06 -10.56 12.79
C GLY A 53 3.58 -10.44 12.80
N ILE A 54 4.11 -9.84 11.74
CA ILE A 54 5.53 -9.58 11.53
C ILE A 54 5.70 -8.07 11.40
N TYR A 55 6.55 -7.47 12.24
CA TYR A 55 6.77 -6.02 12.30
C TYR A 55 5.47 -5.27 12.60
N ILE A 56 4.87 -5.53 13.76
CA ILE A 56 3.68 -4.80 14.21
C ILE A 56 4.08 -3.34 14.45
N ASP A 57 3.61 -2.47 13.59
CA ASP A 57 3.99 -1.07 13.56
C ASP A 57 3.36 -0.22 14.68
N GLY A 58 3.73 1.06 14.71
CA GLY A 58 3.23 2.02 15.69
C GLY A 58 1.74 2.33 15.57
N TYR A 59 1.19 2.36 14.35
CA TYR A 59 -0.24 2.61 14.11
C TYR A 59 -1.09 1.47 14.70
N MET A 60 -0.75 0.22 14.39
CA MET A 60 -1.42 -0.96 14.91
C MET A 60 -1.25 -1.06 16.44
N SER A 61 -0.04 -0.80 16.95
CA SER A 61 0.21 -0.76 18.39
C SER A 61 -0.66 0.26 19.12
N GLN A 62 -0.86 1.44 18.53
CA GLN A 62 -1.73 2.48 19.08
C GLN A 62 -3.20 2.05 19.06
N LYS A 63 -3.71 1.49 17.96
CA LYS A 63 -5.09 0.96 17.89
C LYS A 63 -5.36 -0.11 18.95
N ILE A 64 -4.40 -1.02 19.15
CA ILE A 64 -4.49 -2.07 20.18
C ILE A 64 -4.53 -1.46 21.58
N LEU A 65 -3.65 -0.47 21.86
CA LEU A 65 -3.62 0.21 23.14
C LEU A 65 -4.94 0.96 23.43
N GLU A 66 -5.44 1.72 22.47
CA GLU A 66 -6.69 2.48 22.59
C GLU A 66 -7.90 1.56 22.80
N PHE A 67 -7.95 0.44 22.07
CA PHE A 67 -9.01 -0.55 22.22
C PHE A 67 -8.96 -1.20 23.62
N ASN A 68 -7.79 -1.68 24.04
CA ASN A 68 -7.61 -2.35 25.33
C ASN A 68 -7.87 -1.42 26.52
N LYS A 69 -7.64 -0.10 26.38
CA LYS A 69 -7.99 0.89 27.42
C LYS A 69 -9.49 1.10 27.58
N LYS A 70 -10.26 1.00 26.49
CA LYS A 70 -11.71 1.27 26.46
C LYS A 70 -12.56 0.02 26.70
N SER A 71 -12.04 -1.15 26.33
CA SER A 71 -12.76 -2.42 26.42
C SER A 71 -12.72 -3.02 27.82
N SER A 72 -13.89 -3.37 28.36
CA SER A 72 -14.02 -4.09 29.65
C SER A 72 -14.32 -5.58 29.49
N GLU A 73 -14.50 -6.06 28.25
CA GLU A 73 -14.93 -7.42 27.93
C GLU A 73 -13.88 -8.23 27.14
N LEU A 74 -13.01 -7.54 26.40
CA LEU A 74 -12.00 -8.13 25.51
C LEU A 74 -10.66 -7.43 25.65
N LYS A 75 -9.57 -8.21 25.69
CA LYS A 75 -8.19 -7.76 25.57
C LYS A 75 -7.52 -8.42 24.37
N ILE A 76 -6.82 -7.62 23.57
CA ILE A 76 -5.94 -8.11 22.51
C ILE A 76 -4.53 -8.27 23.07
N GLU A 77 -3.96 -9.47 22.95
CA GLU A 77 -2.56 -9.78 23.26
C GLU A 77 -1.76 -9.92 21.97
N VAL A 78 -0.65 -9.20 21.87
CA VAL A 78 0.16 -9.14 20.64
C VAL A 78 1.31 -10.12 20.70
N LYS A 79 1.51 -10.84 19.60
CA LYS A 79 2.71 -11.64 19.32
C LYS A 79 3.34 -11.16 18.03
N ASP A 80 4.34 -10.29 18.15
CA ASP A 80 5.17 -9.90 17.01
C ASP A 80 6.27 -10.93 16.81
N TYR A 81 6.24 -11.63 15.68
CA TYR A 81 7.21 -12.68 15.34
C TYR A 81 8.50 -12.11 14.73
N SER A 82 8.57 -10.80 14.42
CA SER A 82 9.82 -10.17 13.96
C SER A 82 10.94 -10.26 15.00
N VAL A 83 10.62 -10.51 16.27
CA VAL A 83 11.59 -10.77 17.35
C VAL A 83 12.48 -11.98 17.11
N PHE A 84 12.07 -12.90 16.20
CA PHE A 84 12.87 -14.06 15.82
C PHE A 84 13.79 -13.80 14.62
N ASN A 85 13.62 -12.68 13.91
CA ASN A 85 14.46 -12.32 12.77
C ASN A 85 15.90 -12.05 13.23
N THR A 86 16.86 -12.38 12.37
CA THR A 86 18.29 -12.15 12.61
C THR A 86 18.93 -11.50 11.40
N GLU A 87 20.11 -10.90 11.55
CA GLU A 87 20.86 -10.29 10.43
C GLU A 87 21.14 -11.26 9.27
N ASN A 88 21.19 -12.57 9.54
CA ASN A 88 21.44 -13.61 8.54
C ASN A 88 20.15 -14.29 8.06
N ASP A 89 19.02 -14.06 8.73
CA ASP A 89 17.72 -14.67 8.40
C ASP A 89 16.60 -13.71 8.80
N TYR A 90 16.24 -12.84 7.85
CA TYR A 90 15.16 -11.86 7.99
C TYR A 90 13.76 -12.50 7.92
N MET A 91 13.67 -13.80 7.59
CA MET A 91 12.42 -14.55 7.42
C MET A 91 12.18 -15.56 8.54
N ALA A 92 13.05 -15.62 9.55
CA ALA A 92 12.95 -16.56 10.66
C ALA A 92 11.62 -16.42 11.44
N GLY A 93 11.17 -15.19 11.66
CA GLY A 93 9.89 -14.87 12.27
C GLY A 93 8.70 -15.39 11.47
N GLU A 94 8.71 -15.17 10.16
CA GLU A 94 7.66 -15.66 9.27
C GLU A 94 7.63 -17.19 9.25
N THR A 95 8.80 -17.82 9.12
CA THR A 95 8.94 -19.28 9.17
C THR A 95 8.40 -19.85 10.47
N LYS A 96 8.68 -19.18 11.60
CA LYS A 96 8.20 -19.57 12.92
C LYS A 96 6.68 -19.47 13.03
N LEU A 97 6.09 -18.37 12.56
CA LEU A 97 4.63 -18.19 12.53
C LEU A 97 3.95 -19.27 11.66
N LEU A 98 4.46 -19.51 10.44
CA LEU A 98 3.96 -20.54 9.53
C LEU A 98 4.05 -21.94 10.14
N THR A 99 5.14 -22.25 10.84
CA THR A 99 5.34 -23.54 11.51
C THR A 99 4.32 -23.75 12.62
N GLU A 100 4.04 -22.71 13.42
CA GLU A 100 3.07 -22.79 14.51
C GLU A 100 1.63 -22.92 13.99
N ILE A 101 1.28 -22.16 12.94
CA ILE A 101 0.00 -22.31 12.24
C ILE A 101 -0.13 -23.74 11.68
N GLY A 102 0.91 -24.27 11.03
CA GLY A 102 0.94 -25.64 10.52
C GLY A 102 0.81 -26.72 11.59
N ALA A 103 1.24 -26.43 12.83
CA ALA A 103 1.06 -27.28 14.00
C ALA A 103 -0.33 -27.13 14.67
N GLY A 104 -1.20 -26.28 14.13
CA GLY A 104 -2.55 -26.02 14.65
C GLY A 104 -2.64 -24.89 15.68
N ASN A 105 -1.51 -24.23 16.01
CA ASN A 105 -1.48 -23.09 16.92
C ASN A 105 -1.79 -21.79 16.16
N VAL A 106 -3.01 -21.68 15.64
CA VAL A 106 -3.44 -20.54 14.82
C VAL A 106 -3.86 -19.38 15.75
N PRO A 107 -3.28 -18.17 15.62
CA PRO A 107 -3.73 -16.97 16.33
C PRO A 107 -5.19 -16.63 16.02
N ASP A 108 -5.87 -15.90 16.91
CA ASP A 108 -7.26 -15.46 16.69
C ASP A 108 -7.37 -14.42 15.56
N ILE A 109 -6.43 -13.48 15.55
CA ILE A 109 -6.32 -12.40 14.57
C ILE A 109 -4.91 -12.42 13.97
N ILE A 110 -4.81 -12.26 12.65
CA ILE A 110 -3.54 -12.18 11.95
C ILE A 110 -3.43 -10.82 11.28
N CYS A 111 -2.39 -10.07 11.63
CA CYS A 111 -1.94 -8.89 10.91
C CYS A 111 -1.05 -9.37 9.77
N SER A 112 -1.66 -9.55 8.59
CA SER A 112 -0.99 -10.13 7.43
C SER A 112 -0.38 -9.03 6.57
N GLN A 113 0.90 -9.19 6.25
CA GLN A 113 1.48 -8.64 5.02
C GLN A 113 0.96 -9.51 3.84
N SER A 114 0.83 -8.92 2.65
CA SER A 114 0.10 -9.48 1.50
C SER A 114 0.60 -10.85 1.01
N SER A 115 1.88 -11.18 1.20
CA SER A 115 2.51 -12.41 0.67
C SER A 115 1.93 -13.71 1.24
N MET A 116 1.47 -13.72 2.49
CA MET A 116 0.96 -14.93 3.16
C MET A 116 -0.55 -15.14 2.94
N GLN A 117 -1.24 -14.08 2.55
CA GLN A 117 -2.70 -13.98 2.61
C GLN A 117 -3.36 -14.98 1.66
N GLN A 118 -2.85 -15.12 0.43
CA GLN A 118 -3.40 -16.07 -0.55
C GLN A 118 -3.29 -17.52 -0.09
N SER A 119 -2.13 -17.93 0.46
CA SER A 119 -1.92 -19.28 0.98
C SER A 119 -2.88 -19.59 2.13
N PHE A 120 -3.09 -18.63 3.04
CA PHE A 120 -3.98 -18.79 4.18
C PHE A 120 -5.45 -18.86 3.78
N ILE A 121 -5.87 -18.07 2.80
CA ILE A 121 -7.22 -18.13 2.24
C ILE A 121 -7.46 -19.50 1.58
N LYS A 122 -6.54 -19.97 0.72
CA LYS A 122 -6.63 -21.31 0.09
C LYS A 122 -6.73 -22.45 1.12
N LYS A 123 -6.03 -22.34 2.25
CA LYS A 123 -6.06 -23.31 3.35
C LYS A 123 -7.28 -23.19 4.27
N GLY A 124 -8.18 -22.23 4.01
CA GLY A 124 -9.38 -22.00 4.82
C GLY A 124 -9.08 -21.48 6.22
N LEU A 125 -7.94 -20.80 6.43
CA LEU A 125 -7.53 -20.30 7.73
C LEU A 125 -8.27 -19.04 8.17
N PHE A 126 -8.94 -18.34 7.25
CA PHE A 126 -9.67 -17.11 7.54
C PHE A 126 -11.17 -17.28 7.33
N ILE A 127 -11.96 -16.63 8.18
CA ILE A 127 -13.41 -16.52 7.98
C ILE A 127 -13.72 -15.47 6.91
N ASP A 128 -14.91 -15.56 6.33
CA ASP A 128 -15.49 -14.47 5.56
C ASP A 128 -15.99 -13.37 6.53
N LEU A 129 -15.51 -12.15 6.35
CA LEU A 129 -15.83 -10.96 7.14
C LEU A 129 -17.12 -10.27 6.65
N MET A 130 -17.60 -10.56 5.43
CA MET A 130 -18.80 -9.90 4.88
C MET A 130 -20.04 -10.07 5.77
N PRO A 131 -20.34 -11.26 6.34
CA PRO A 131 -21.47 -11.40 7.25
C PRO A 131 -21.37 -10.53 8.52
N LEU A 132 -20.16 -10.35 9.05
CA LEU A 132 -19.90 -9.51 10.22
C LEU A 132 -20.10 -8.02 9.87
N ILE A 133 -19.59 -7.60 8.72
CA ILE A 133 -19.77 -6.24 8.18
C ILE A 133 -21.26 -5.94 7.97
N ASP A 134 -21.98 -6.82 7.27
CA ASP A 134 -23.40 -6.61 6.94
C ASP A 134 -24.30 -6.55 8.18
N ALA A 135 -23.94 -7.28 9.23
CA ALA A 135 -24.68 -7.29 10.49
C ALA A 135 -24.37 -6.07 11.39
N ASP A 136 -23.24 -5.39 11.16
CA ASP A 136 -22.75 -4.30 12.02
C ASP A 136 -23.44 -2.96 11.71
N LYS A 137 -24.46 -2.66 12.52
CA LYS A 137 -25.20 -1.40 12.47
C LYS A 137 -24.41 -0.19 12.95
N GLU A 138 -23.41 -0.39 13.80
CA GLU A 138 -22.58 0.70 14.31
C GLU A 138 -21.58 1.15 13.25
N LEU A 139 -21.04 0.20 12.47
CA LEU A 139 -20.26 0.50 11.27
C LEU A 139 -21.14 1.12 10.17
N GLY A 140 -22.38 0.64 10.03
CA GLY A 140 -23.29 1.05 8.95
C GLY A 140 -23.35 0.07 7.78
N GLY A 141 -22.90 -1.17 7.98
CA GLY A 141 -22.85 -2.18 6.94
C GLY A 141 -21.72 -1.95 5.92
N ARG A 142 -21.78 -2.69 4.82
CA ARG A 142 -20.81 -2.60 3.71
C ARG A 142 -20.69 -1.21 3.08
N GLU A 143 -21.74 -0.40 3.14
CA GLU A 143 -21.77 0.96 2.58
C GLU A 143 -20.85 1.93 3.35
N ALA A 144 -20.37 1.54 4.53
CA ALA A 144 -19.34 2.27 5.26
C ALA A 144 -17.95 2.14 4.62
N LEU A 145 -17.72 1.13 3.79
CA LEU A 145 -16.44 0.87 3.14
C LEU A 145 -16.41 1.47 1.74
N PHE A 146 -15.23 1.93 1.30
CA PHE A 146 -15.05 2.50 -0.02
C PHE A 146 -15.22 1.44 -1.10
N ALA A 147 -16.34 1.52 -1.84
CA ALA A 147 -16.83 0.44 -2.69
C ALA A 147 -15.84 -0.06 -3.75
N PRO A 148 -15.06 0.80 -4.47
CA PRO A 148 -14.09 0.30 -5.45
C PRO A 148 -13.06 -0.65 -4.84
N VAL A 149 -12.53 -0.30 -3.66
CA VAL A 149 -11.51 -1.10 -2.98
C VAL A 149 -12.11 -2.35 -2.36
N LEU A 150 -13.30 -2.25 -1.75
CA LEU A 150 -14.03 -3.41 -1.27
C LEU A 150 -14.23 -4.43 -2.40
N ASN A 151 -14.75 -3.97 -3.55
CA ASN A 151 -15.04 -4.83 -4.70
C ASN A 151 -13.78 -5.52 -5.24
N ALA A 152 -12.66 -4.79 -5.35
CA ALA A 152 -11.38 -5.36 -5.75
C ALA A 152 -10.81 -6.38 -4.73
N SER A 153 -11.18 -6.24 -3.45
CA SER A 153 -10.69 -7.11 -2.36
C SER A 153 -11.50 -8.40 -2.19
N LEU A 154 -12.68 -8.52 -2.84
CA LEU A 154 -13.52 -9.71 -2.73
C LEU A 154 -12.93 -10.89 -3.53
N LYS A 155 -12.83 -12.05 -2.89
CA LYS A 155 -12.47 -13.33 -3.53
C LYS A 155 -13.70 -14.24 -3.49
N ASP A 156 -14.29 -14.51 -4.65
CA ASP A 156 -15.57 -15.24 -4.79
C ASP A 156 -16.71 -14.65 -3.93
N GLY A 157 -16.79 -13.32 -3.86
CA GLY A 157 -17.79 -12.59 -3.08
C GLY A 157 -17.55 -12.56 -1.56
N LYS A 158 -16.40 -13.07 -1.09
CA LYS A 158 -16.00 -13.09 0.32
C LYS A 158 -14.87 -12.12 0.59
N LEU A 159 -14.84 -11.56 1.81
CA LEU A 159 -13.75 -10.70 2.27
C LEU A 159 -12.99 -11.40 3.40
N TYR A 160 -11.68 -11.57 3.26
CA TYR A 160 -10.88 -12.32 4.24
C TYR A 160 -10.00 -11.43 5.13
N THR A 161 -9.82 -10.17 4.73
CA THR A 161 -8.98 -9.19 5.43
C THR A 161 -9.62 -7.82 5.32
N LEU A 162 -9.73 -7.12 6.45
CA LEU A 162 -10.13 -5.71 6.48
C LEU A 162 -8.88 -4.86 6.63
N SER A 163 -8.65 -3.95 5.69
CA SER A 163 -7.53 -3.01 5.72
C SER A 163 -7.97 -1.66 6.26
N ALA A 164 -7.07 -0.98 6.97
CA ALA A 164 -7.30 0.36 7.49
C ALA A 164 -7.36 1.41 6.39
N GLY A 165 -6.54 1.24 5.37
CA GLY A 165 -6.45 2.16 4.25
C GLY A 165 -5.98 1.51 2.97
N PHE A 166 -5.82 2.34 1.95
CA PHE A 166 -5.30 1.94 0.65
C PHE A 166 -4.50 3.07 0.01
N ARG A 167 -3.51 2.70 -0.80
CA ARG A 167 -2.90 3.57 -1.81
C ARG A 167 -3.33 3.09 -3.19
N HIS A 168 -2.97 3.84 -4.22
CA HIS A 168 -3.24 3.47 -5.59
C HIS A 168 -2.00 3.64 -6.45
N ILE A 169 -1.73 2.67 -7.32
CA ILE A 169 -0.56 2.67 -8.19
C ILE A 169 -0.94 2.54 -9.66
N CYS A 170 -0.38 3.41 -10.51
CA CYS A 170 -0.53 3.37 -11.97
C CYS A 170 0.56 4.19 -12.67
N CYS A 171 0.66 4.08 -14.00
CA CYS A 171 1.43 5.04 -14.78
C CYS A 171 0.57 6.25 -15.15
N VAL A 172 1.20 7.40 -15.33
CA VAL A 172 0.59 8.58 -15.91
C VAL A 172 1.48 9.14 -17.02
N ALA A 173 0.87 9.62 -18.10
CA ALA A 173 1.56 10.20 -19.23
C ALA A 173 0.78 11.40 -19.82
N PRO A 174 1.41 12.25 -20.65
CA PRO A 174 0.70 13.27 -21.41
C PRO A 174 -0.36 12.64 -22.32
N SER A 175 -1.62 13.04 -22.13
CA SER A 175 -2.77 12.51 -22.89
C SER A 175 -2.66 12.74 -24.41
N ASP A 176 -2.03 13.83 -24.84
CA ASP A 176 -1.78 14.14 -26.26
C ASP A 176 -0.77 13.15 -26.90
N LEU A 177 0.03 12.43 -26.10
CA LEU A 177 0.96 11.39 -26.57
C LEU A 177 0.40 9.98 -26.41
N LEU A 178 -0.26 9.71 -25.28
CA LEU A 178 -0.83 8.40 -24.92
C LEU A 178 -2.26 8.57 -24.39
N PRO A 179 -3.28 8.57 -25.28
CA PRO A 179 -4.67 8.77 -24.88
C PRO A 179 -5.37 7.51 -24.34
N ASP A 180 -4.80 6.33 -24.59
CA ASP A 180 -5.41 5.05 -24.22
C ASP A 180 -4.97 4.59 -22.82
N LYS A 181 -5.86 3.96 -22.06
CA LYS A 181 -5.55 3.40 -20.73
C LYS A 181 -4.57 2.22 -20.80
N LEU A 182 -4.73 1.35 -21.81
CA LEU A 182 -3.81 0.23 -22.06
C LEU A 182 -2.79 0.64 -23.11
N VAL A 183 -1.53 0.69 -22.72
CA VAL A 183 -0.43 1.16 -23.56
C VAL A 183 0.31 -0.04 -24.14
N THR A 184 0.45 -0.09 -25.46
CA THR A 184 1.28 -1.10 -26.13
C THR A 184 2.75 -0.68 -26.13
N PHE A 185 3.67 -1.64 -26.25
CA PHE A 185 5.09 -1.35 -26.43
C PHE A 185 5.35 -0.41 -27.61
N GLU A 186 4.64 -0.60 -28.72
CA GLU A 186 4.80 0.24 -29.92
C GLU A 186 4.27 1.66 -29.71
N ALA A 187 3.14 1.82 -29.01
CA ALA A 187 2.65 3.14 -28.64
C ALA A 187 3.63 3.88 -27.72
N ALA A 188 4.19 3.19 -26.72
CA ALA A 188 5.19 3.77 -25.83
C ALA A 188 6.47 4.21 -26.58
N LYS A 189 7.01 3.36 -27.45
CA LYS A 189 8.17 3.69 -28.30
C LYS A 189 7.88 4.89 -29.20
N ALA A 190 6.72 4.90 -29.87
CA ALA A 190 6.30 5.99 -30.75
C ALA A 190 6.09 7.31 -30.01
N ALA A 191 5.55 7.27 -28.78
CA ALA A 191 5.40 8.43 -27.93
C ALA A 191 6.75 8.98 -27.46
N LYS A 192 7.65 8.11 -26.99
CA LYS A 192 9.01 8.49 -26.55
C LYS A 192 9.82 9.11 -27.68
N ALA A 193 9.67 8.63 -28.92
CA ALA A 193 10.37 9.18 -30.09
C ALA A 193 9.97 10.63 -30.44
N LYS A 194 8.85 11.15 -29.90
CA LYS A 194 8.41 12.53 -30.07
C LYS A 194 8.97 13.48 -28.99
N LEU A 195 9.60 12.93 -27.96
CA LEU A 195 10.18 13.69 -26.85
C LEU A 195 11.58 14.23 -27.22
N GLN A 196 12.24 14.89 -26.28
CA GLN A 196 13.60 15.39 -26.49
C GLN A 196 14.60 14.26 -26.79
N GLU A 197 15.72 14.62 -27.42
CA GLU A 197 16.84 13.70 -27.60
C GLU A 197 17.31 13.19 -26.22
N ASN A 198 17.51 11.87 -26.10
CA ASN A 198 17.84 11.17 -24.84
C ASN A 198 16.72 11.16 -23.77
N ALA A 199 15.46 11.45 -24.13
CA ALA A 199 14.35 11.24 -23.21
C ALA A 199 14.30 9.78 -22.70
N SER A 200 13.93 9.61 -21.44
CA SER A 200 13.77 8.30 -20.78
C SER A 200 12.28 7.89 -20.72
N TYR A 201 12.01 6.61 -20.47
CA TYR A 201 10.63 6.19 -20.19
C TYR A 201 10.20 6.66 -18.79
N PHE A 202 11.04 6.42 -17.78
CA PHE A 202 10.82 6.77 -16.38
C PHE A 202 11.99 7.59 -15.83
N ASP A 203 11.90 7.97 -14.56
CA ASP A 203 12.98 8.67 -13.86
C ASP A 203 14.13 7.72 -13.44
N ALA A 204 15.08 8.27 -12.70
CA ALA A 204 16.26 7.55 -12.23
C ALA A 204 15.94 6.42 -11.25
N TYR A 205 14.79 6.42 -10.58
CA TYR A 205 14.46 5.40 -9.60
C TYR A 205 14.14 4.06 -10.27
N VAL A 206 13.66 4.08 -11.51
CA VAL A 206 13.19 2.91 -12.27
C VAL A 206 14.27 2.39 -13.22
N ASN A 207 15.15 1.53 -12.71
CA ASN A 207 16.09 0.75 -13.53
C ASN A 207 15.43 -0.56 -14.04
N GLY A 208 16.18 -1.37 -14.81
CA GLY A 208 15.66 -2.63 -15.36
C GLY A 208 15.00 -3.57 -14.36
N PRO A 209 15.68 -3.96 -13.26
CA PRO A 209 15.07 -4.79 -12.20
C PRO A 209 13.84 -4.14 -11.55
N THR A 210 13.90 -2.84 -11.22
CA THR A 210 12.76 -2.13 -10.63
C THR A 210 11.57 -2.09 -11.59
N PHE A 211 11.81 -1.90 -12.89
CA PHE A 211 10.77 -1.93 -13.91
C PHE A 211 10.11 -3.30 -14.03
N LEU A 212 10.88 -4.39 -14.01
CA LEU A 212 10.32 -5.75 -14.02
C LEU A 212 9.51 -6.06 -12.77
N ASN A 213 9.98 -5.64 -11.59
CA ASN A 213 9.23 -5.78 -10.35
C ASN A 213 7.92 -4.99 -10.40
N LEU A 214 7.94 -3.76 -10.91
CA LEU A 214 6.71 -2.98 -11.11
C LEU A 214 5.73 -3.65 -12.09
N ALA A 215 6.24 -4.28 -13.15
CA ALA A 215 5.41 -5.04 -14.07
C ALA A 215 4.76 -6.27 -13.40
N MET A 216 5.44 -6.92 -12.45
CA MET A 216 4.82 -8.01 -11.67
C MET A 216 3.78 -7.47 -10.70
N VAL A 217 4.09 -6.38 -9.98
CA VAL A 217 3.16 -5.68 -9.08
C VAL A 217 1.83 -5.34 -9.77
N LEU A 218 1.89 -4.84 -11.02
CA LEU A 218 0.69 -4.40 -11.75
C LEU A 218 0.04 -5.50 -12.60
N ASN A 219 0.84 -6.43 -13.15
CA ASN A 219 0.41 -7.32 -14.24
C ASN A 219 0.77 -8.80 -14.03
N GLN A 220 1.04 -9.26 -12.80
CA GLN A 220 1.32 -10.68 -12.53
C GLN A 220 0.25 -11.63 -13.11
N GLY A 221 -1.03 -11.23 -13.06
CA GLY A 221 -2.14 -12.02 -13.61
C GLY A 221 -2.11 -12.22 -15.13
N ASP A 222 -1.29 -11.45 -15.86
CA ASP A 222 -1.06 -11.67 -17.30
C ASP A 222 -0.05 -12.82 -17.53
N PHE A 223 0.73 -13.21 -16.51
CA PHE A 223 1.78 -14.22 -16.61
C PHE A 223 1.50 -15.48 -15.79
N VAL A 224 0.63 -15.43 -14.78
CA VAL A 224 0.41 -16.53 -13.84
C VAL A 224 -1.05 -16.77 -13.57
N ASP A 225 -1.44 -18.04 -13.67
CA ASP A 225 -2.71 -18.57 -13.26
C ASP A 225 -2.48 -19.64 -12.18
N PHE A 226 -2.61 -19.22 -10.92
CA PHE A 226 -2.47 -20.10 -9.76
C PHE A 226 -3.63 -21.08 -9.56
N GLU A 227 -4.78 -20.86 -10.20
CA GLU A 227 -5.91 -21.79 -10.13
C GLU A 227 -5.64 -23.00 -11.04
N ASN A 228 -5.14 -22.75 -12.24
CA ASN A 228 -4.81 -23.79 -13.22
C ASN A 228 -3.36 -24.28 -13.13
N GLY A 229 -2.54 -23.69 -12.26
CA GLY A 229 -1.14 -24.08 -12.06
C GLY A 229 -0.25 -23.76 -13.27
N THR A 230 -0.52 -22.67 -13.99
CA THR A 230 0.19 -22.33 -15.24
C THR A 230 0.91 -20.99 -15.16
N ALA A 231 2.06 -20.90 -15.85
CA ALA A 231 2.87 -19.70 -16.00
C ALA A 231 3.16 -19.43 -17.50
N MET A 232 3.37 -18.17 -17.89
CA MET A 232 3.50 -17.71 -19.29
C MET A 232 4.66 -16.69 -19.47
N PHE A 233 5.76 -16.89 -18.76
CA PHE A 233 6.97 -16.08 -18.83
C PHE A 233 7.82 -16.32 -20.10
N ASP A 234 7.55 -17.34 -20.92
CA ASP A 234 8.16 -17.50 -22.24
C ASP A 234 7.33 -16.89 -23.38
N SER A 235 6.29 -16.12 -23.04
CA SER A 235 5.46 -15.39 -23.99
C SER A 235 6.21 -14.23 -24.65
N ASN A 236 5.76 -13.83 -25.85
CA ASN A 236 6.28 -12.64 -26.53
C ASN A 236 6.15 -11.38 -25.67
N MET A 237 5.05 -11.26 -24.90
CA MET A 237 4.83 -10.14 -24.00
C MET A 237 5.93 -10.03 -22.95
N PHE A 238 6.33 -11.13 -22.31
CA PHE A 238 7.39 -11.10 -21.31
C PHE A 238 8.76 -10.85 -21.95
N ILE A 239 9.02 -11.40 -23.14
CA ILE A 239 10.26 -11.13 -23.89
C ILE A 239 10.36 -9.64 -24.26
N ASP A 240 9.27 -9.02 -24.72
CA ASP A 240 9.23 -7.59 -25.01
C ASP A 240 9.40 -6.74 -23.74
N LEU A 241 8.86 -7.20 -22.61
CA LEU A 241 9.07 -6.57 -21.30
C LEU A 241 10.55 -6.60 -20.89
N LEU A 242 11.24 -7.73 -21.04
CA LEU A 242 12.68 -7.85 -20.80
C LEU A 242 13.48 -6.89 -21.69
N ASN A 243 13.14 -6.81 -22.97
CA ASN A 243 13.79 -5.91 -23.90
C ASN A 243 13.59 -4.44 -23.52
N LEU A 244 12.37 -4.05 -23.11
CA LEU A 244 12.10 -2.70 -22.63
C LEU A 244 12.81 -2.41 -21.30
N ALA A 245 12.88 -3.39 -20.39
CA ALA A 245 13.61 -3.25 -19.12
C ALA A 245 15.10 -2.96 -19.35
N LYS A 246 15.69 -3.49 -20.43
CA LYS A 246 17.07 -3.22 -20.83
C LYS A 246 17.30 -1.79 -21.34
N GLU A 247 16.25 -1.08 -21.74
CA GLU A 247 16.31 0.35 -22.12
C GLU A 247 16.22 1.29 -20.91
N MET A 248 15.97 0.77 -19.70
CA MET A 248 15.94 1.57 -18.48
C MET A 248 17.36 1.96 -18.03
N PRO A 249 17.53 3.05 -17.27
CA PRO A 249 18.84 3.49 -16.78
C PRO A 249 19.58 2.39 -16.02
N THR A 250 20.87 2.24 -16.32
CA THR A 250 21.82 1.44 -15.52
C THR A 250 22.02 2.06 -14.13
N GLN A 251 22.66 1.32 -13.23
CA GLN A 251 22.98 1.84 -11.89
C GLN A 251 23.91 3.06 -11.92
N GLU A 252 24.83 3.11 -12.88
CA GLU A 252 25.75 4.24 -13.05
C GLU A 252 25.00 5.48 -13.56
N GLU A 253 24.12 5.31 -14.56
CA GLU A 253 23.27 6.38 -15.07
C GLU A 253 22.32 6.92 -14.00
N LYS A 254 21.74 6.02 -13.20
CA LYS A 254 20.94 6.37 -12.03
C LYS A 254 21.71 7.24 -11.04
N ALA A 255 22.94 6.88 -10.70
CA ALA A 255 23.79 7.67 -9.80
C ALA A 255 24.07 9.08 -10.35
N MET A 256 24.25 9.22 -11.67
CA MET A 256 24.42 10.54 -12.32
C MET A 256 23.13 11.36 -12.26
N MET A 257 21.98 10.76 -12.60
CA MET A 257 20.68 11.42 -12.56
C MET A 257 20.29 11.86 -11.14
N TYR A 258 20.77 11.17 -10.09
CA TYR A 258 20.56 11.59 -8.71
C TYR A 258 21.33 12.85 -8.31
N MET A 259 22.55 13.03 -8.82
CA MET A 259 23.35 14.22 -8.53
C MET A 259 22.72 15.48 -9.13
N GLU A 260 21.99 15.32 -10.24
CA GLU A 260 21.25 16.36 -10.94
C GLU A 260 19.74 16.13 -10.82
N TYR A 261 19.28 15.78 -9.62
CA TYR A 261 17.87 15.46 -9.39
C TYR A 261 16.95 16.55 -9.92
N GLU A 262 16.01 16.12 -10.75
CA GLU A 262 14.92 16.93 -11.29
C GLU A 262 13.63 16.15 -11.07
N ASP A 263 12.62 16.85 -10.54
CA ASP A 263 11.34 16.24 -10.22
C ASP A 263 10.71 15.56 -11.46
N PRO A 264 10.20 14.31 -11.34
CA PRO A 264 9.60 13.58 -12.46
C PRO A 264 8.50 14.36 -13.20
N ALA A 265 7.72 15.20 -12.54
CA ALA A 265 6.67 15.97 -13.20
C ALA A 265 7.22 17.07 -14.10
N ILE A 266 8.32 17.69 -13.65
CA ILE A 266 9.07 18.67 -14.44
C ILE A 266 9.70 17.97 -15.66
N ARG A 267 10.30 16.79 -15.45
CA ARG A 267 10.89 15.99 -16.53
C ARG A 267 9.85 15.61 -17.60
N VAL A 268 8.64 15.22 -17.17
CA VAL A 268 7.53 14.91 -18.09
C VAL A 268 7.07 16.16 -18.83
N ARG A 269 6.84 17.28 -18.13
CA ARG A 269 6.46 18.57 -18.74
C ARG A 269 7.46 19.02 -19.80
N ASP A 270 8.74 18.91 -19.51
CA ASP A 270 9.81 19.38 -20.39
C ASP A 270 10.11 18.36 -21.51
N GLY A 271 9.47 17.19 -21.51
CA GLY A 271 9.68 16.16 -22.53
C GLY A 271 11.02 15.43 -22.40
N LYS A 272 11.57 15.33 -21.19
CA LYS A 272 12.75 14.51 -20.85
C LYS A 272 12.35 13.10 -20.40
N GLN A 273 11.08 12.87 -20.10
CA GLN A 273 10.53 11.62 -19.58
C GLN A 273 9.11 11.39 -20.11
N LEU A 274 8.75 10.14 -20.41
CA LEU A 274 7.42 9.83 -20.95
C LEU A 274 6.38 9.54 -19.85
N PHE A 275 6.71 8.66 -18.92
CA PHE A 275 5.83 8.17 -17.88
C PHE A 275 6.29 8.66 -16.52
N MET A 276 5.33 8.92 -15.63
CA MET A 276 5.57 8.95 -14.20
C MET A 276 4.83 7.77 -13.56
N LEU A 277 5.47 7.12 -12.61
CA LEU A 277 4.79 6.17 -11.74
C LEU A 277 4.09 6.98 -10.65
N LEU A 278 2.77 6.92 -10.59
CA LEU A 278 2.02 7.51 -9.49
C LEU A 278 1.79 6.46 -8.42
N SER A 279 2.18 6.79 -7.19
CA SER A 279 1.77 6.09 -5.97
C SER A 279 0.90 7.05 -5.16
N ASN A 280 -0.37 7.13 -5.53
CA ASN A 280 -1.29 8.09 -4.95
C ASN A 280 -1.54 7.76 -3.48
N ASP A 281 -1.29 8.77 -2.65
CA ASP A 281 -1.54 8.81 -1.22
C ASP A 281 -2.59 9.88 -0.89
N SER A 282 -2.90 10.05 0.39
CA SER A 282 -3.93 10.94 0.91
C SER A 282 -3.72 12.42 0.54
N GLU A 283 -2.52 12.85 0.13
CA GLU A 283 -2.21 14.23 -0.23
C GLU A 283 -2.31 14.49 -1.75
N LEU A 284 -2.24 13.44 -2.57
CA LEU A 284 -2.31 13.50 -4.03
C LEU A 284 -1.28 14.45 -4.65
N LEU A 285 -0.11 14.58 -4.02
CA LEU A 285 0.87 15.62 -4.37
C LEU A 285 1.36 15.47 -5.81
N GLU A 286 1.88 14.30 -6.17
CA GLU A 286 2.43 14.01 -7.50
C GLU A 286 1.38 14.21 -8.60
N TYR A 287 0.17 13.69 -8.34
CA TYR A 287 -0.98 13.84 -9.24
C TYR A 287 -1.35 15.31 -9.49
N ARG A 288 -1.52 16.10 -8.41
CA ARG A 288 -1.89 17.52 -8.51
C ARG A 288 -0.80 18.34 -9.18
N MET A 289 0.46 18.02 -8.89
CA MET A 289 1.61 18.71 -9.48
C MET A 289 1.68 18.47 -10.99
N LEU A 290 1.68 17.20 -11.43
CA LEU A 290 1.74 16.88 -12.85
C LEU A 290 0.51 17.40 -13.60
N SER A 291 -0.68 17.25 -13.02
CA SER A 291 -1.92 17.80 -13.57
C SER A 291 -1.83 19.32 -13.75
N THR A 292 -1.28 20.05 -12.77
CA THR A 292 -1.07 21.50 -12.86
C THR A 292 -0.09 21.85 -13.98
N LEU A 293 1.07 21.18 -14.04
CA LEU A 293 2.10 21.45 -15.04
C LEU A 293 1.67 21.18 -16.48
N LEU A 294 0.74 20.24 -16.66
CA LEU A 294 0.21 19.86 -17.98
C LEU A 294 -1.20 20.42 -18.23
N ASN A 295 -1.70 21.33 -17.39
CA ASN A 295 -3.04 21.93 -17.51
C ASN A 295 -4.15 20.87 -17.64
N GLY A 296 -4.08 19.82 -16.82
CA GLY A 296 -5.02 18.70 -16.81
C GLY A 296 -4.86 17.70 -17.95
N LYS A 297 -3.91 17.90 -18.89
CA LYS A 297 -3.70 17.03 -20.05
C LYS A 297 -2.92 15.75 -19.74
N ILE A 298 -3.34 15.04 -18.71
CA ILE A 298 -2.75 13.76 -18.29
C ILE A 298 -3.71 12.61 -18.54
N ASN A 299 -3.15 11.41 -18.72
CA ASN A 299 -3.91 10.18 -18.82
C ASN A 299 -3.31 9.13 -17.87
N PHE A 300 -4.16 8.51 -17.05
CA PHE A 300 -3.78 7.35 -16.25
C PHE A 300 -3.76 6.12 -17.14
N CYS A 301 -2.66 5.38 -17.13
CA CYS A 301 -2.42 4.32 -18.08
C CYS A 301 -1.60 3.18 -17.47
N SER A 302 -1.57 2.07 -18.19
CA SER A 302 -0.84 0.87 -17.81
C SER A 302 0.66 1.04 -18.06
N LEU A 303 1.44 0.10 -17.52
CA LEU A 303 2.75 -0.16 -18.09
C LEU A 303 2.63 -0.60 -19.55
N PRO A 304 3.64 -0.33 -20.39
CA PRO A 304 3.69 -0.83 -21.75
C PRO A 304 3.57 -2.36 -21.79
N GLY A 305 2.63 -2.85 -22.60
CA GLY A 305 2.41 -4.28 -22.83
C GLY A 305 1.34 -4.94 -21.97
N ALA A 306 0.78 -4.25 -20.97
CA ALA A 306 -0.33 -4.76 -20.17
C ALA A 306 -1.56 -5.11 -21.02
N ASP A 307 -2.18 -6.27 -20.76
CA ASP A 307 -3.35 -6.74 -21.52
C ASP A 307 -4.68 -6.28 -20.90
N LYS A 308 -4.77 -6.29 -19.56
CA LYS A 308 -6.06 -6.10 -18.85
C LYS A 308 -6.01 -5.05 -17.75
N VAL A 309 -4.89 -4.98 -17.03
CA VAL A 309 -4.78 -4.19 -15.80
C VAL A 309 -3.92 -2.96 -16.09
N PHE A 310 -4.47 -1.77 -15.82
CA PHE A 310 -3.74 -0.51 -15.97
C PHE A 310 -3.41 0.16 -14.63
N SER A 311 -4.02 -0.31 -13.55
CA SER A 311 -3.80 0.21 -12.21
C SER A 311 -4.20 -0.79 -11.13
N ALA A 312 -3.70 -0.60 -9.92
CA ALA A 312 -3.99 -1.47 -8.78
C ALA A 312 -4.12 -0.67 -7.47
N PHE A 313 -4.87 -1.20 -6.52
CA PHE A 313 -4.87 -0.73 -5.14
C PHE A 313 -3.77 -1.42 -4.34
N VAL A 314 -3.15 -0.71 -3.41
CA VAL A 314 -2.22 -1.28 -2.43
C VAL A 314 -2.86 -1.13 -1.07
N LEU A 315 -3.16 -2.24 -0.39
CA LEU A 315 -3.85 -2.21 0.90
C LEU A 315 -2.88 -1.98 2.05
N GLU A 316 -3.32 -1.22 3.06
CA GLU A 316 -2.49 -0.82 4.20
C GLU A 316 -3.16 -1.19 5.54
N GLY A 317 -2.40 -1.77 6.47
CA GLY A 317 -2.87 -2.12 7.81
C GLY A 317 -4.00 -3.15 7.85
N GLY A 318 -3.77 -4.34 7.28
CA GLY A 318 -4.76 -5.41 7.13
C GLY A 318 -4.86 -6.38 8.32
N LEU A 319 -6.09 -6.68 8.75
CA LEU A 319 -6.39 -7.70 9.77
C LEU A 319 -7.35 -8.77 9.24
N SER A 320 -7.00 -10.04 9.50
CA SER A 320 -7.83 -11.21 9.22
C SER A 320 -8.24 -11.90 10.52
N ILE A 321 -9.44 -12.48 10.56
CA ILE A 321 -9.91 -13.30 11.69
C ILE A 321 -9.76 -14.78 11.31
N SER A 322 -9.12 -15.54 12.19
CA SER A 322 -8.90 -16.97 12.03
C SER A 322 -10.20 -17.75 12.08
N ALA A 323 -10.33 -18.77 11.23
CA ALA A 323 -11.41 -19.76 11.28
C ALA A 323 -11.43 -20.57 12.60
N ASN A 324 -10.32 -20.60 13.33
CA ASN A 324 -10.21 -21.22 14.65
C ASN A 324 -10.51 -20.26 15.81
N CYS A 325 -10.75 -18.96 15.54
CA CYS A 325 -11.10 -18.01 16.58
C CYS A 325 -12.41 -18.45 17.24
N ALA A 326 -12.38 -18.68 18.55
CA ALA A 326 -13.55 -19.16 19.28
C ALA A 326 -14.70 -18.13 19.33
N ASN A 327 -14.38 -16.84 19.19
CA ASN A 327 -15.33 -15.74 19.31
C ASN A 327 -15.11 -14.67 18.21
N PRO A 328 -15.46 -14.98 16.95
CA PRO A 328 -15.22 -14.07 15.82
C PRO A 328 -16.00 -12.75 15.95
N GLU A 329 -17.17 -12.74 16.58
CA GLU A 329 -17.94 -11.53 16.88
C GLU A 329 -17.18 -10.57 17.83
N LEU A 330 -16.46 -11.13 18.81
CA LEU A 330 -15.63 -10.32 19.72
C LEU A 330 -14.36 -9.86 19.02
N ALA A 331 -13.71 -10.72 18.22
CA ALA A 331 -12.58 -10.32 17.37
C ALA A 331 -12.97 -9.16 16.42
N TRP A 332 -14.17 -9.22 15.83
CA TRP A 332 -14.70 -8.20 14.95
C TRP A 332 -14.79 -6.83 15.62
N LYS A 333 -15.17 -6.77 16.91
CA LYS A 333 -15.22 -5.49 17.65
C LYS A 333 -13.89 -4.75 17.64
N PHE A 334 -12.76 -5.47 17.62
CA PHE A 334 -11.43 -4.89 17.45
C PHE A 334 -11.13 -4.63 15.97
N VAL A 335 -11.33 -5.60 15.08
CA VAL A 335 -10.99 -5.47 13.64
C VAL A 335 -11.70 -4.29 13.00
N ARG A 336 -12.99 -4.06 13.30
CA ARG A 336 -13.73 -2.91 12.76
C ARG A 336 -13.18 -1.54 13.18
N THR A 337 -12.38 -1.47 14.25
CA THR A 337 -11.79 -0.19 14.71
C THR A 337 -10.85 0.44 13.69
N LEU A 338 -10.34 -0.36 12.75
CA LEU A 338 -9.55 0.14 11.62
C LEU A 338 -10.31 1.12 10.73
N VAL A 339 -11.65 1.02 10.69
CA VAL A 339 -12.51 1.78 9.76
C VAL A 339 -13.68 2.48 10.44
N ALA A 340 -13.79 2.39 11.77
CA ALA A 340 -14.94 2.92 12.51
C ALA A 340 -14.81 4.41 12.88
N ASP A 341 -13.59 4.96 12.99
CA ASP A 341 -13.41 6.36 13.37
C ASP A 341 -13.40 7.28 12.14
N VAL A 342 -14.57 7.87 11.85
CA VAL A 342 -14.77 8.69 10.66
C VAL A 342 -14.35 10.16 10.80
N ASN A 343 -14.11 10.61 12.04
CA ASN A 343 -13.85 12.02 12.34
C ASN A 343 -12.41 12.32 12.72
N THR A 344 -11.62 11.30 13.06
CA THR A 344 -10.22 11.49 13.49
C THR A 344 -9.21 11.18 12.39
N TYR A 345 -9.65 10.79 11.19
CA TYR A 345 -8.72 10.46 10.13
C TYR A 345 -7.94 11.71 9.69
N GLU A 346 -6.64 11.70 9.94
CA GLU A 346 -5.71 12.75 9.53
C GLU A 346 -4.81 12.28 8.39
N LYS A 347 -4.17 13.23 7.72
CA LYS A 347 -3.42 12.96 6.48
C LYS A 347 -2.24 12.00 6.66
N ASP A 348 -1.66 11.91 7.85
CA ASP A 348 -0.50 11.05 8.16
C ASP A 348 -0.93 9.69 8.78
N ASP A 349 -2.23 9.50 9.00
CA ASP A 349 -2.76 8.21 9.47
C ASP A 349 -2.51 7.13 8.42
N VAL A 350 -2.26 5.90 8.89
CA VAL A 350 -2.03 4.73 8.02
C VAL A 350 -0.93 5.02 6.98
N TRP A 351 0.16 5.67 7.41
CA TRP A 351 1.29 6.05 6.56
C TRP A 351 0.91 6.93 5.36
N GLY A 352 -0.09 7.79 5.52
CA GLY A 352 -0.57 8.63 4.43
C GLY A 352 -1.45 7.92 3.42
N ALA A 353 -1.93 6.71 3.69
CA ALA A 353 -2.90 6.04 2.82
C ALA A 353 -4.23 6.81 2.75
N PHE A 354 -5.05 6.51 1.75
CA PHE A 354 -6.47 6.84 1.80
C PHE A 354 -7.19 5.96 2.84
N PRO A 355 -8.21 6.49 3.54
CA PRO A 355 -8.99 5.68 4.46
C PRO A 355 -9.87 4.66 3.71
N MET A 356 -9.97 3.44 4.24
CA MET A 356 -10.93 2.44 3.73
C MET A 356 -12.39 2.84 4.00
N ASN A 357 -12.66 3.65 5.03
CA ASN A 357 -14.01 4.13 5.31
C ASN A 357 -14.45 5.17 4.26
N ALA A 358 -15.59 4.95 3.62
CA ALA A 358 -16.11 5.80 2.55
C ALA A 358 -16.39 7.24 3.02
N LYS A 359 -16.85 7.42 4.27
CA LYS A 359 -17.13 8.76 4.81
C LYS A 359 -15.85 9.50 5.15
N SER A 360 -14.86 8.82 5.74
CA SER A 360 -13.53 9.40 5.94
C SER A 360 -12.89 9.81 4.62
N PHE A 361 -13.03 8.97 3.58
CA PHE A 361 -12.53 9.26 2.24
C PHE A 361 -13.20 10.52 1.66
N GLU A 362 -14.53 10.61 1.72
CA GLU A 362 -15.27 11.79 1.28
C GLU A 362 -14.84 13.05 2.03
N ASN A 363 -14.68 12.98 3.35
CA ASN A 363 -14.22 14.09 4.17
C ASN A 363 -12.81 14.55 3.78
N LEU A 364 -11.88 13.60 3.54
CA LEU A 364 -10.52 13.87 3.09
C LEU A 364 -10.52 14.59 1.73
N ILE A 365 -11.26 14.07 0.75
CA ILE A 365 -11.36 14.68 -0.58
C ILE A 365 -11.97 16.09 -0.48
N ASN A 366 -13.03 16.28 0.30
CA ASN A 366 -13.63 17.60 0.52
C ASN A 366 -12.61 18.58 1.12
N LYS A 367 -11.82 18.16 2.12
CA LYS A 367 -10.74 18.97 2.72
C LYS A 367 -9.66 19.36 1.70
N LEU A 368 -9.32 18.48 0.76
CA LEU A 368 -8.38 18.79 -0.33
C LEU A 368 -8.95 19.76 -1.36
N MET A 369 -10.27 19.78 -1.55
CA MET A 369 -10.98 20.70 -2.46
C MET A 369 -11.26 22.07 -1.84
N GLU A 370 -11.16 22.22 -0.52
CA GLU A 370 -11.35 23.50 0.15
C GLU A 370 -10.28 24.52 -0.28
N LYS A 371 -10.75 25.64 -0.85
CA LYS A 371 -9.89 26.76 -1.23
C LYS A 371 -9.58 27.63 -0.02
N GLN A 372 -8.30 27.93 0.18
CA GLN A 372 -7.87 28.95 1.14
C GLN A 372 -7.65 30.25 0.39
N MET A 373 -8.26 31.34 0.86
CA MET A 373 -8.17 32.66 0.22
C MET A 373 -7.38 33.60 1.13
N ILE A 374 -6.39 34.27 0.57
CA ILE A 374 -5.58 35.29 1.25
C ILE A 374 -5.67 36.61 0.50
N LYS A 375 -5.28 37.71 1.16
CA LYS A 375 -5.13 39.00 0.50
C LYS A 375 -3.70 39.18 0.01
N ASP A 376 -3.54 39.46 -1.28
CA ASP A 376 -2.24 39.80 -1.86
C ASP A 376 -1.74 41.19 -1.39
N GLU A 377 -0.53 41.57 -1.81
CA GLU A 377 0.07 42.87 -1.49
C GLU A 377 -0.75 44.08 -1.97
N ASN A 378 -1.65 43.88 -2.93
CA ASN A 378 -2.55 44.89 -3.47
C ASN A 378 -3.95 44.86 -2.81
N GLY A 379 -4.19 43.94 -1.88
CA GLY A 379 -5.45 43.75 -1.17
C GLY A 379 -6.50 42.93 -1.92
N ASN A 380 -6.15 42.30 -3.06
CA ASN A 380 -7.05 41.41 -3.78
C ASN A 380 -7.13 40.04 -3.10
N GLU A 381 -8.31 39.42 -3.10
CA GLU A 381 -8.46 38.04 -2.66
C GLU A 381 -7.95 37.08 -3.73
N VAL A 382 -6.92 36.30 -3.38
CA VAL A 382 -6.31 35.29 -4.23
C VAL A 382 -6.29 33.96 -3.49
N GLU A 383 -6.34 32.86 -4.25
CA GLU A 383 -6.19 31.53 -3.65
C GLU A 383 -4.75 31.36 -3.15
N GLU A 384 -4.60 30.90 -1.92
CA GLU A 384 -3.33 30.53 -1.33
C GLU A 384 -2.88 29.18 -1.89
N SER A 385 -1.63 29.11 -2.36
CA SER A 385 -1.06 27.83 -2.76
C SER A 385 -0.85 26.98 -1.51
N ARG A 386 -1.30 25.72 -1.57
CA ARG A 386 -1.10 24.76 -0.48
C ARG A 386 0.37 24.35 -0.39
N ILE A 387 1.03 24.27 -1.55
CA ILE A 387 2.44 23.91 -1.70
C ILE A 387 3.03 24.82 -2.78
N SER A 388 4.23 25.33 -2.52
CA SER A 388 5.02 26.09 -3.48
C SER A 388 6.40 25.46 -3.58
N MET A 389 6.80 25.06 -4.78
CA MET A 389 8.10 24.45 -5.05
C MET A 389 8.87 25.27 -6.09
N GLY A 390 10.12 25.62 -5.77
CA GLY A 390 11.03 26.24 -6.72
C GLY A 390 11.67 25.21 -7.64
N THR A 391 11.75 25.49 -8.94
CA THR A 391 12.48 24.67 -9.90
C THR A 391 13.93 25.14 -10.02
N ALA A 392 14.82 24.29 -10.55
CA ALA A 392 16.19 24.69 -10.87
C ALA A 392 16.27 25.86 -11.86
N GLY A 393 15.21 26.07 -12.67
CA GLY A 393 15.08 27.19 -13.60
C GLY A 393 14.60 28.51 -12.96
N GLY A 394 14.35 28.53 -11.65
CA GLY A 394 13.88 29.72 -10.91
C GLY A 394 12.37 29.99 -11.04
N GLU A 395 11.62 29.06 -11.63
CA GLU A 395 10.15 29.09 -11.64
C GLU A 395 9.60 28.57 -10.30
N ASN A 396 8.51 29.13 -9.81
CA ASN A 396 7.76 28.57 -8.68
C ASN A 396 6.50 27.87 -9.18
N ILE A 397 6.41 26.57 -8.89
CA ILE A 397 5.23 25.76 -9.14
C ILE A 397 4.34 25.85 -7.90
N ASN A 398 3.14 26.42 -8.07
CA ASN A 398 2.15 26.54 -7.02
C ASN A 398 1.07 25.49 -7.20
N ILE A 399 0.83 24.69 -6.16
CA ILE A 399 -0.21 23.66 -6.14
C ILE A 399 -1.36 24.15 -5.27
N TYR A 400 -2.53 24.25 -5.88
CA TYR A 400 -3.77 24.78 -5.29
C TYR A 400 -4.71 23.67 -4.87
N ALA A 401 -5.86 24.01 -4.29
CA ALA A 401 -6.87 23.02 -3.90
C ALA A 401 -7.24 22.09 -5.07
N LEU A 402 -7.57 20.84 -4.75
CA LEU A 402 -7.98 19.85 -5.74
C LEU A 402 -9.20 20.38 -6.52
N THR A 403 -9.13 20.38 -7.85
CA THR A 403 -10.25 20.85 -8.67
C THR A 403 -11.33 19.78 -8.81
N ALA A 404 -12.53 20.17 -9.24
CA ALA A 404 -13.61 19.21 -9.49
C ALA A 404 -13.24 18.22 -10.60
N GLU A 405 -12.58 18.68 -11.66
CA GLU A 405 -12.11 17.85 -12.77
C GLU A 405 -11.05 16.85 -12.31
N GLN A 406 -10.13 17.29 -11.43
CA GLN A 406 -9.13 16.40 -10.85
C GLN A 406 -9.76 15.34 -9.94
N ARG A 407 -10.73 15.72 -9.12
CA ARG A 407 -11.51 14.79 -8.29
C ARG A 407 -12.24 13.78 -9.17
N ASP A 408 -12.94 14.24 -10.21
CA ASP A 408 -13.72 13.36 -11.11
C ASP A 408 -12.81 12.34 -11.81
N ALA A 409 -11.65 12.78 -12.32
CA ALA A 409 -10.68 11.88 -12.95
C ALA A 409 -10.09 10.85 -11.96
N LEU A 410 -9.84 11.25 -10.71
CA LEU A 410 -9.40 10.33 -9.65
C LEU A 410 -10.48 9.31 -9.28
N MET A 411 -11.74 9.73 -9.19
CA MET A 411 -12.85 8.82 -8.91
C MET A 411 -13.06 7.83 -10.05
N GLU A 412 -13.00 8.29 -11.30
CA GLU A 412 -13.05 7.40 -12.47
C GLU A 412 -11.90 6.38 -12.44
N LEU A 413 -10.69 6.80 -12.06
CA LEU A 413 -9.55 5.91 -11.91
C LEU A 413 -9.83 4.79 -10.89
N PHE A 414 -10.31 5.14 -9.70
CA PHE A 414 -10.62 4.17 -8.66
C PHE A 414 -11.77 3.24 -9.06
N GLU A 415 -12.84 3.76 -9.65
CA GLU A 415 -13.97 2.95 -10.14
C GLU A 415 -13.59 1.95 -11.23
N ASN A 416 -12.55 2.25 -12.02
CA ASN A 416 -12.01 1.36 -13.06
C ASN A 416 -10.82 0.50 -12.58
N THR A 417 -10.45 0.59 -11.29
CA THR A 417 -9.42 -0.26 -10.69
C THR A 417 -10.06 -1.51 -10.10
N SER A 418 -9.65 -2.69 -10.55
CA SER A 418 -10.26 -3.96 -10.13
C SER A 418 -9.30 -4.95 -9.48
N VAL A 419 -8.06 -4.54 -9.22
CA VAL A 419 -6.98 -5.43 -8.75
C VAL A 419 -6.38 -4.89 -7.47
N ILE A 420 -6.15 -5.77 -6.51
CA ILE A 420 -5.28 -5.53 -5.36
C ILE A 420 -3.88 -5.99 -5.72
N ASN A 421 -2.88 -5.15 -5.45
CA ASN A 421 -1.48 -5.47 -5.57
C ASN A 421 -1.06 -6.50 -4.51
N GLU A 422 -0.94 -7.76 -4.92
CA GLU A 422 -0.45 -8.88 -4.11
C GLU A 422 0.59 -9.68 -4.93
N PRO A 423 1.78 -9.12 -5.19
CA PRO A 423 2.79 -9.81 -5.98
C PRO A 423 3.32 -11.01 -5.18
N ASP A 424 3.52 -12.12 -5.87
CA ASP A 424 4.11 -13.31 -5.27
C ASP A 424 5.61 -13.10 -5.11
N GLN A 425 6.05 -13.03 -3.86
CA GLN A 425 7.44 -12.76 -3.53
C GLN A 425 8.39 -13.81 -4.11
N LYS A 426 7.96 -15.08 -4.20
CA LYS A 426 8.84 -16.13 -4.71
C LYS A 426 9.03 -16.02 -6.21
N LEU A 427 7.97 -15.64 -6.94
CA LEU A 427 8.08 -15.32 -8.35
C LEU A 427 8.97 -14.10 -8.62
N MET A 428 8.84 -13.04 -7.81
CA MET A 428 9.73 -11.87 -7.91
C MET A 428 11.20 -12.26 -7.71
N GLU A 429 11.51 -13.08 -6.69
CA GLU A 429 12.86 -13.60 -6.46
C GLU A 429 13.39 -14.41 -7.66
N ILE A 430 12.56 -15.27 -8.26
CA ILE A 430 12.96 -16.04 -9.45
C ILE A 430 13.31 -15.11 -10.61
N ILE A 431 12.51 -14.06 -10.84
CA ILE A 431 12.74 -13.10 -11.92
C ILE A 431 14.02 -12.30 -11.67
N ASP A 432 14.21 -11.79 -10.45
CA ASP A 432 15.39 -11.00 -10.08
C ASP A 432 16.68 -11.83 -10.22
N GLU A 433 16.68 -13.08 -9.74
CA GLU A 433 17.84 -13.98 -9.85
C GLU A 433 18.22 -14.26 -11.32
N GLU A 434 17.24 -14.55 -12.17
CA GLU A 434 17.51 -15.00 -13.54
C GLU A 434 17.78 -13.86 -14.52
N THR A 435 17.33 -12.65 -14.21
CA THR A 435 17.54 -11.46 -15.05
C THR A 435 18.89 -10.78 -14.82
N ALA A 436 19.60 -11.09 -13.73
CA ALA A 436 20.92 -10.52 -13.47
C ALA A 436 21.90 -10.71 -14.65
N ALA A 437 22.05 -11.95 -15.15
CA ALA A 437 22.92 -12.25 -16.29
C ALA A 437 22.43 -11.64 -17.62
N PHE A 438 21.13 -11.36 -17.74
CA PHE A 438 20.55 -10.68 -18.90
C PHE A 438 20.92 -9.21 -18.95
N PHE A 439 20.85 -8.51 -17.81
CA PHE A 439 21.26 -7.12 -17.70
C PHE A 439 22.77 -6.93 -17.89
N GLU A 440 23.58 -7.93 -17.52
CA GLU A 440 25.02 -7.98 -17.84
C GLU A 440 25.31 -8.27 -19.33
N GLY A 441 24.30 -8.62 -20.12
CA GLY A 441 24.43 -8.93 -21.55
C GLY A 441 24.92 -10.36 -21.86
N SER A 442 24.99 -11.23 -20.85
CA SER A 442 25.44 -12.62 -20.98
C SER A 442 24.37 -13.59 -21.51
N LYS A 443 23.10 -13.20 -21.46
CA LYS A 443 21.94 -13.97 -21.98
C LYS A 443 21.06 -13.09 -22.87
N THR A 444 20.40 -13.70 -23.83
CA THR A 444 19.30 -13.07 -24.60
C THR A 444 18.01 -13.00 -23.78
N ALA A 445 17.04 -12.19 -24.22
CA ALA A 445 15.73 -12.10 -23.56
C ALA A 445 14.99 -13.45 -23.63
N GLU A 446 15.07 -14.13 -24.77
CA GLU A 446 14.44 -15.43 -25.02
C GLU A 446 15.03 -16.55 -24.14
N GLU A 447 16.35 -16.57 -23.98
CA GLU A 447 17.02 -17.54 -23.09
C GLU A 447 16.63 -17.32 -21.62
N THR A 448 16.60 -16.06 -21.19
CA THR A 448 16.21 -15.69 -19.82
C THR A 448 14.75 -16.01 -19.54
N ALA A 449 13.85 -15.61 -20.44
CA ALA A 449 12.42 -15.91 -20.39
C ALA A 449 12.18 -17.43 -20.24
N LYS A 450 12.88 -18.25 -21.03
CA LYS A 450 12.78 -19.71 -20.95
C LYS A 450 13.23 -20.28 -19.60
N ILE A 451 14.27 -19.72 -18.98
CA ILE A 451 14.75 -20.19 -17.67
C ILE A 451 13.73 -19.82 -16.58
N ILE A 452 13.24 -18.58 -16.60
CA ILE A 452 12.20 -18.09 -15.69
C ILE A 452 10.95 -18.95 -15.83
N GLN A 453 10.48 -19.20 -17.07
CA GLN A 453 9.33 -20.05 -17.34
C GLN A 453 9.45 -21.42 -16.69
N ASN A 454 10.61 -22.09 -16.81
CA ASN A 454 10.80 -23.42 -16.23
C ASN A 454 10.73 -23.39 -14.70
N ARG A 455 11.38 -22.42 -14.06
CA ARG A 455 11.38 -22.28 -12.59
C ARG A 455 10.01 -21.88 -12.06
N ALA A 456 9.38 -20.90 -12.69
CA ALA A 456 8.05 -20.42 -12.33
C ALA A 456 6.98 -21.51 -12.54
N SER A 457 7.02 -22.27 -13.63
CA SER A 457 6.07 -23.37 -13.86
C SER A 457 6.10 -24.42 -12.75
N ILE A 458 7.30 -24.80 -12.29
CA ILE A 458 7.47 -25.74 -11.19
C ILE A 458 6.84 -25.15 -9.91
N TYR A 459 7.23 -23.93 -9.55
CA TYR A 459 6.72 -23.25 -8.36
C TYR A 459 5.19 -23.10 -8.37
N VAL A 460 4.63 -22.58 -9.47
CA VAL A 460 3.19 -22.35 -9.60
C VAL A 460 2.41 -23.67 -9.55
N SER A 461 2.94 -24.76 -10.13
CA SER A 461 2.31 -26.08 -10.05
C SER A 461 2.34 -26.71 -8.65
N GLU A 462 3.31 -26.34 -7.81
CA GLU A 462 3.40 -26.78 -6.42
C GLU A 462 2.52 -25.94 -5.49
N ALA A 463 2.28 -24.68 -5.85
CA ALA A 463 1.48 -23.72 -5.10
C ALA A 463 -0.02 -23.70 -5.50
N SER A 464 -0.38 -24.33 -6.62
CA SER A 464 -1.74 -24.40 -7.14
C SER A 464 -2.68 -25.20 -6.24
#